data_AF-A0AAD5KGC8-F1
#
_entry.id   AF-A0AAD5KGC8-F1
#
_cell.length_a   1.000
_cell.length_b   1.000
_cell.length_c   1.000
_cell.angle_alpha   90.00
_cell.angle_beta   90.00
_cell.angle_gamma   90.00
#
_symmetry.space_group_name_H-M   'P 1'
#
loop_
_entity.id
_entity.type
_entity.pdbx_description
1 polymer ?
#
loop_
_entity_poly.entity_id
_entity_poly.type
_entity_poly.pdbx_seq_one_letter_code
_entity_poly.pdbx_strand_id
1 'polypeptide(L)'
;MAKPLFSKRLTKELRDLATNPPEGVSIEDANDFKRWQLRVKGAPGTLYEGEEFELEFRFTPSYPLESPEVMFVRPRVPIHPQIYSNGHICLNILYKDWSPVQTVAHVCLSIQSMLSSCTKKELPPDNDLYIKSAHSSPKKTTWAFHDENV
;
A
#
# COMPACT_ATOMS: atom_id res chain seq x y z
N MET A 1 -19.69 21.26 -16.08
CA MET A 1 -19.34 19.86 -16.42
C MET A 1 -19.38 19.03 -15.14
N ALA A 2 -19.97 17.83 -15.15
CA ALA A 2 -19.99 16.95 -13.99
C ALA A 2 -18.58 16.41 -13.71
N LYS A 3 -18.13 16.43 -12.44
CA LYS A 3 -16.85 15.82 -12.07
C LYS A 3 -16.89 14.30 -12.36
N PRO A 4 -15.84 13.71 -12.95
CA PRO A 4 -15.73 12.26 -13.15
C PRO A 4 -15.98 11.48 -11.85
N LEU A 5 -16.53 10.27 -11.97
CA LEU A 5 -16.87 9.43 -10.81
C LEU A 5 -15.64 9.14 -9.93
N PHE A 6 -14.47 8.87 -10.53
CA PHE A 6 -13.23 8.64 -9.78
C PHE A 6 -12.84 9.85 -8.92
N SER A 7 -12.98 11.07 -9.45
CA SER A 7 -12.65 12.30 -8.72
C SER A 7 -13.59 12.53 -7.54
N LYS A 8 -14.89 12.22 -7.68
CA LYS A 8 -15.85 12.28 -6.58
C LYS A 8 -15.49 11.27 -5.49
N ARG A 9 -15.12 10.04 -5.89
CA ARG A 9 -14.69 8.97 -4.98
C ARG A 9 -13.46 9.38 -4.17
N LEU A 10 -12.40 9.83 -4.85
CA LEU A 10 -11.15 10.25 -4.20
C LEU A 10 -11.33 11.49 -3.34
N THR A 11 -12.17 12.46 -3.75
CA THR A 11 -12.50 13.62 -2.90
C THR A 11 -13.13 13.18 -1.58
N LYS A 12 -14.04 12.20 -1.63
CA LYS A 12 -14.68 11.66 -0.42
C LYS A 12 -13.65 10.95 0.47
N GLU A 13 -12.86 10.05 -0.10
CA GLU A 13 -11.85 9.32 0.68
C GLU A 13 -10.79 10.22 1.30
N LEU A 14 -10.34 11.26 0.58
CA LEU A 14 -9.38 12.23 1.12
C LEU A 14 -9.96 12.97 2.32
N ARG A 15 -11.24 13.37 2.24
CA ARG A 15 -11.94 14.01 3.36
C ARG A 15 -12.08 13.05 4.54
N ASP A 16 -12.47 11.82 4.28
CA ASP A 16 -12.65 10.79 5.31
C ASP A 16 -11.31 10.52 6.02
N LEU A 17 -10.20 10.39 5.27
CA LEU A 17 -8.84 10.27 5.83
C LEU A 17 -8.40 11.49 6.63
N ALA A 18 -8.71 12.70 6.17
CA ALA A 18 -8.33 13.93 6.88
C ALA A 18 -9.14 14.13 8.18
N THR A 19 -10.38 13.64 8.22
CA THR A 19 -11.29 13.81 9.36
C THR A 19 -11.17 12.69 10.38
N ASN A 20 -10.96 11.45 9.91
CA ASN A 20 -10.88 10.26 10.74
C ASN A 20 -9.84 9.27 10.16
N PRO A 21 -8.54 9.61 10.24
CA PRO A 21 -7.50 8.72 9.76
C PRO A 21 -7.43 7.45 10.61
N PRO A 22 -7.03 6.30 10.03
CA PRO A 22 -6.62 5.15 10.82
C PRO A 22 -5.52 5.52 11.82
N GLU A 23 -5.50 4.86 12.98
CA GLU A 23 -4.49 5.13 14.00
C GLU A 23 -3.08 4.92 13.44
N GLY A 24 -2.18 5.88 13.68
CA GLY A 24 -0.81 5.81 13.15
C GLY A 24 -0.68 6.11 11.65
N VAL A 25 -1.74 6.58 10.98
CA VAL A 25 -1.70 7.01 9.57
C VAL A 25 -1.88 8.52 9.44
N SER A 26 -1.06 9.18 8.63
CA SER A 26 -1.22 10.61 8.30
C SER A 26 -1.05 10.89 6.80
N ILE A 27 -1.69 11.95 6.31
CA ILE A 27 -1.52 12.43 4.94
C ILE A 27 -0.30 13.36 4.89
N GLU A 28 0.67 13.03 4.03
CA GLU A 28 1.87 13.86 3.80
C GLU A 28 1.71 14.73 2.54
N ASP A 29 1.24 14.14 1.43
CA ASP A 29 0.96 14.83 0.17
C ASP A 29 -0.29 14.23 -0.48
N ALA A 30 -1.24 15.07 -0.88
CA ALA A 30 -2.43 14.65 -1.63
C ALA A 30 -2.94 15.76 -2.56
N ASN A 31 -2.00 16.47 -3.21
CA ASN A 31 -2.29 17.65 -4.01
C ASN A 31 -3.12 17.37 -5.28
N ASP A 32 -3.08 16.14 -5.81
CA ASP A 32 -3.88 15.74 -6.96
C ASP A 32 -4.53 14.36 -6.80
N PHE A 33 -5.31 13.93 -7.80
CA PHE A 33 -5.96 12.61 -7.84
C PHE A 33 -5.15 11.56 -8.58
N LYS A 34 -3.84 11.78 -8.77
CA LYS A 34 -2.93 10.82 -9.41
C LYS A 34 -2.02 10.16 -8.39
N ARG A 35 -1.53 10.91 -7.40
CA ARG A 35 -0.59 10.40 -6.40
C ARG A 35 -0.83 10.99 -5.02
N TRP A 36 -0.97 10.12 -4.03
CA TRP A 36 -0.94 10.49 -2.61
C TRP A 36 0.25 9.86 -1.90
N GLN A 37 0.83 10.58 -0.94
CA GLN A 37 1.81 10.08 0.01
C GLN A 37 1.20 10.09 1.41
N LEU A 38 1.22 8.93 2.05
CA LEU A 38 0.75 8.73 3.41
C LEU A 38 1.91 8.23 4.26
N ARG A 39 1.95 8.63 5.53
CA ARG A 39 2.85 8.05 6.52
C ARG A 39 2.11 7.00 7.33
N VAL A 40 2.80 5.91 7.65
CA VAL A 40 2.31 4.83 8.50
C VAL A 40 3.33 4.56 9.61
N LYS A 41 2.87 4.58 10.85
CA LYS A 41 3.68 4.22 12.03
C LYS A 41 3.51 2.74 12.36
N GLY A 42 4.60 2.08 12.73
CA GLY A 42 4.53 0.74 13.29
C GLY A 42 3.83 0.75 14.65
N ALA A 43 2.93 -0.20 14.86
CA ALA A 43 2.10 -0.24 16.06
C ALA A 43 2.92 -0.65 17.30
N PRO A 44 2.53 -0.18 18.52
CA PRO A 44 3.15 -0.62 19.76
C PRO A 44 3.07 -2.14 19.96
N GLY A 45 4.12 -2.71 20.53
CA GLY A 45 4.26 -4.16 20.76
C GLY A 45 4.62 -4.97 19.52
N THR A 46 4.87 -4.32 18.37
CA THR A 46 5.26 -5.01 17.13
C THR A 46 6.75 -4.86 16.86
N LEU A 47 7.28 -5.65 15.93
CA LEU A 47 8.68 -5.51 15.49
C LEU A 47 8.99 -4.15 14.87
N TYR A 48 7.98 -3.39 14.46
CA TYR A 48 8.11 -2.09 13.80
C TYR A 48 7.77 -0.93 14.74
N GLU A 49 7.58 -1.18 16.03
CA GLU A 49 7.31 -0.13 17.02
C GLU A 49 8.35 1.00 16.95
N GLY A 50 7.87 2.24 16.91
CA GLY A 50 8.71 3.43 16.84
C GLY A 50 9.26 3.75 15.44
N GLU A 51 9.04 2.89 14.45
CA GLU A 51 9.40 3.16 13.05
C GLU A 51 8.26 3.86 12.30
N GLU A 52 8.64 4.71 11.35
CA GLU A 52 7.71 5.40 10.45
C GLU A 52 8.12 5.13 9.00
N PHE A 53 7.13 4.77 8.19
CA PHE A 53 7.30 4.46 6.78
C PHE A 53 6.39 5.35 5.93
N GLU A 54 6.81 5.61 4.70
CA GLU A 54 6.02 6.36 3.73
C GLU A 54 5.44 5.38 2.69
N LEU A 55 4.15 5.53 2.41
CA LEU A 55 3.41 4.83 1.37
C LEU A 55 3.07 5.80 0.24
N GLU A 56 3.31 5.40 -1.00
CA GLU A 56 2.84 6.09 -2.19
C GLU A 56 1.67 5.33 -2.80
N PHE A 57 0.54 6.01 -2.92
CA PHE A 57 -0.64 5.56 -3.65
C PHE A 57 -0.66 6.23 -5.02
N ARG A 58 -0.74 5.44 -6.10
CA ARG A 58 -0.97 5.96 -7.45
C ARG A 58 -2.32 5.50 -7.98
N PHE A 59 -3.11 6.46 -8.45
CA PHE A 59 -4.46 6.22 -8.95
C PHE A 59 -4.51 6.36 -10.46
N THR A 60 -5.36 5.54 -11.09
CA THR A 60 -5.75 5.69 -12.49
C THR A 60 -7.20 6.17 -12.57
N PRO A 61 -7.65 6.70 -13.72
CA PRO A 61 -9.07 7.03 -13.93
C PRO A 61 -10.03 5.84 -13.78
N SER A 62 -9.52 4.59 -13.80
CA SER A 62 -10.29 3.37 -13.55
C SER A 62 -10.61 3.15 -12.08
N TYR A 63 -10.02 3.89 -11.15
CA TYR A 63 -10.33 3.76 -9.72
C TYR A 63 -11.80 4.15 -9.43
N PRO A 64 -12.55 3.38 -8.61
CA PRO A 64 -12.13 2.23 -7.79
C PRO A 64 -12.36 0.85 -8.43
N LEU A 65 -12.70 0.78 -9.72
CA LEU A 65 -12.87 -0.52 -10.41
C LEU A 65 -11.55 -1.29 -10.43
N GLU A 66 -10.45 -0.59 -10.69
CA GLU A 66 -9.10 -1.10 -10.48
C GLU A 66 -8.51 -0.58 -9.17
N SER A 67 -7.68 -1.39 -8.51
CA SER A 67 -6.92 -0.98 -7.33
C SER A 67 -6.00 0.21 -7.62
N PRO A 68 -5.59 0.98 -6.59
CA PRO A 68 -4.43 1.86 -6.76
C PRO A 68 -3.15 1.01 -6.82
N GLU A 69 -2.08 1.56 -7.38
CA GLU A 69 -0.74 1.02 -7.09
C GLU A 69 -0.31 1.53 -5.72
N VAL A 70 0.23 0.65 -4.88
CA VAL A 70 0.69 1.02 -3.54
C VAL A 70 2.05 0.42 -3.29
N MET A 71 2.99 1.24 -2.82
CA MET A 71 4.34 0.82 -2.50
C MET A 71 4.94 1.68 -1.38
N PHE A 72 5.89 1.12 -0.65
CA PHE A 72 6.71 1.88 0.30
C PHE A 72 7.72 2.75 -0.43
N VAL A 73 7.93 3.96 0.07
CA VAL A 73 8.86 4.94 -0.50
C VAL A 73 10.25 4.74 0.12
N ARG A 74 11.27 4.67 -0.74
CA ARG A 74 12.68 4.62 -0.30
C ARG A 74 13.14 5.96 0.28
N PRO A 75 14.11 5.96 1.22
CA PRO A 75 14.95 4.84 1.64
C PRO A 75 14.37 3.98 2.77
N ARG A 76 13.20 4.33 3.33
CA ARG A 76 12.62 3.66 4.50
C ARG A 76 11.58 2.63 4.08
N VAL A 77 12.06 1.44 3.70
CA VAL A 77 11.20 0.28 3.37
C VAL A 77 11.28 -0.74 4.51
N PRO A 78 10.14 -1.24 5.05
CA PRO A 78 10.18 -2.25 6.09
C PRO A 78 10.74 -3.57 5.56
N ILE A 79 11.61 -4.22 6.34
CA ILE A 79 12.02 -5.60 6.09
C ILE A 79 10.88 -6.51 6.53
N HIS A 80 10.18 -7.12 5.59
CA HIS A 80 8.97 -7.92 5.84
C HIS A 80 8.78 -8.99 4.74
N PRO A 81 8.28 -10.20 5.05
CA PRO A 81 8.19 -11.29 4.06
C PRO A 81 7.30 -11.00 2.84
N GLN A 82 6.38 -10.03 2.96
CA GLN A 82 5.49 -9.56 1.90
C GLN A 82 5.91 -8.20 1.30
N ILE A 83 7.08 -7.66 1.64
CA ILE A 83 7.58 -6.37 1.13
C ILE A 83 8.96 -6.55 0.50
N TYR A 84 9.06 -6.25 -0.78
CA TYR A 84 10.32 -6.27 -1.52
C TYR A 84 11.15 -5.02 -1.20
N SER A 85 12.48 -5.13 -1.32
CA SER A 85 13.39 -4.03 -0.98
C SER A 85 13.26 -2.79 -1.88
N ASN A 86 12.60 -2.91 -3.03
CA ASN A 86 12.22 -1.79 -3.89
C ASN A 86 10.94 -1.07 -3.43
N GLY A 87 10.28 -1.54 -2.37
CA GLY A 87 9.05 -1.00 -1.79
C GLY A 87 7.77 -1.68 -2.26
N HIS A 88 7.84 -2.62 -3.21
CA HIS A 88 6.65 -3.31 -3.70
C HIS A 88 6.03 -4.18 -2.60
N ILE A 89 4.69 -4.19 -2.55
CA ILE A 89 3.92 -4.89 -1.53
C ILE A 89 3.18 -6.06 -2.18
N CYS A 90 3.37 -7.26 -1.66
CA CYS A 90 2.65 -8.46 -2.05
C CYS A 90 1.47 -8.72 -1.11
N LEU A 91 0.39 -7.93 -1.27
CA LEU A 91 -0.82 -8.06 -0.46
C LEU A 91 -2.04 -8.24 -1.35
N ASN A 92 -2.81 -9.31 -1.13
CA ASN A 92 -3.89 -9.73 -2.05
C ASN A 92 -4.94 -8.66 -2.33
N ILE A 93 -5.25 -7.82 -1.34
CA ILE A 93 -6.21 -6.72 -1.51
C ILE A 93 -5.78 -5.71 -2.58
N LEU A 94 -4.49 -5.65 -2.94
CA LEU A 94 -3.98 -4.78 -4.00
C LEU A 94 -4.08 -5.44 -5.39
N TYR A 95 -4.35 -6.75 -5.42
CA TYR A 95 -4.37 -7.59 -6.63
C TYR A 95 -5.66 -8.41 -6.70
N LYS A 96 -5.61 -9.72 -6.39
CA LYS A 96 -6.71 -10.67 -6.60
C LYS A 96 -7.97 -10.40 -5.78
N ASP A 97 -7.82 -9.83 -4.58
CA ASP A 97 -8.92 -9.61 -3.64
C ASP A 97 -9.38 -8.13 -3.63
N TRP A 98 -8.91 -7.32 -4.60
CA TRP A 98 -9.40 -5.95 -4.73
C TRP A 98 -10.88 -5.96 -5.13
N SER A 99 -11.66 -5.12 -4.45
CA SER A 99 -13.01 -4.78 -4.90
C SER A 99 -13.29 -3.30 -4.68
N PRO A 100 -14.21 -2.69 -5.46
CA PRO A 100 -14.49 -1.26 -5.38
C PRO A 100 -15.03 -0.77 -4.02
N VAL A 101 -15.40 -1.68 -3.10
CA VAL A 101 -15.79 -1.34 -1.73
C VAL A 101 -14.59 -0.93 -0.87
N GLN A 102 -13.38 -1.39 -1.24
CA GLN A 102 -12.16 -1.06 -0.51
C GLN A 102 -11.78 0.40 -0.72
N THR A 103 -11.25 1.01 0.34
CA THR A 103 -10.82 2.41 0.39
C THR A 103 -9.33 2.49 0.70
N VAL A 104 -8.72 3.65 0.47
CA VAL A 104 -7.34 3.96 0.88
C VAL A 104 -7.15 3.71 2.38
N ALA A 105 -8.14 4.06 3.21
CA ALA A 105 -8.11 3.78 4.65
C ALA A 105 -8.08 2.26 4.96
N HIS A 106 -8.92 1.45 4.29
CA HIS A 106 -8.88 -0.01 4.44
C HIS A 106 -7.56 -0.62 3.97
N VAL A 107 -6.97 -0.08 2.90
CA VAL A 107 -5.64 -0.51 2.44
C VAL A 107 -4.58 -0.21 3.50
N CYS A 108 -4.58 0.98 4.09
CA CYS A 108 -3.63 1.34 5.15
C CYS A 108 -3.78 0.43 6.37
N LEU A 109 -5.01 0.18 6.82
CA LEU A 109 -5.31 -0.75 7.92
C LEU A 109 -4.82 -2.17 7.63
N SER A 110 -4.97 -2.64 6.39
CA SER A 110 -4.52 -3.97 6.00
C SER A 110 -2.99 -4.07 5.97
N ILE A 111 -2.30 -3.01 5.52
CA ILE A 111 -0.83 -2.93 5.58
C ILE A 111 -0.35 -2.88 7.04
N GLN A 112 -1.00 -2.11 7.92
CA GLN A 112 -0.68 -2.08 9.34
C GLN A 112 -0.89 -3.44 10.00
N SER A 113 -2.01 -4.12 9.72
CA SER A 113 -2.29 -5.47 10.22
C SER A 113 -1.24 -6.48 9.75
N MET A 114 -0.84 -6.40 8.48
CA MET A 114 0.23 -7.21 7.91
C MET A 114 1.54 -6.98 8.69
N LEU A 115 1.96 -5.73 8.88
CA LEU A 115 3.17 -5.41 9.66
C LEU A 115 3.07 -5.88 11.12
N SER A 116 1.92 -5.70 11.75
CA SER A 116 1.71 -6.04 13.17
C SER A 116 1.71 -7.54 13.43
N SER A 117 1.30 -8.36 12.47
CA SER A 117 1.30 -9.83 12.59
C SER A 117 2.65 -10.47 12.31
N CYS A 118 3.64 -9.70 11.87
CA CYS A 118 4.99 -10.18 11.57
C CYS A 118 5.76 -10.57 12.83
N THR A 119 6.27 -11.80 12.87
CA THR A 119 7.05 -12.35 13.99
C THR A 119 8.56 -12.34 13.74
N LYS A 120 9.00 -12.07 12.51
CA LYS A 120 10.42 -12.00 12.14
C LYS A 120 10.65 -11.04 10.96
N LYS A 121 11.60 -10.11 11.09
CA LYS A 121 12.04 -9.23 9.99
C LYS A 121 12.90 -10.01 9.00
N GLU A 122 12.32 -10.42 7.90
CA GLU A 122 13.01 -11.01 6.75
C GLU A 122 12.40 -10.50 5.44
N LEU A 123 13.16 -10.52 4.34
CA LEU A 123 12.65 -10.17 3.02
C LEU A 123 12.00 -11.39 2.35
N PRO A 124 11.18 -11.21 1.30
CA PRO A 124 10.71 -12.32 0.47
C PRO A 124 11.90 -13.18 -0.02
N PRO A 125 11.79 -14.52 -0.03
CA PRO A 125 12.90 -15.40 -0.45
C PRO A 125 13.42 -15.14 -1.87
N ASP A 126 12.57 -14.64 -2.75
CA ASP A 126 12.87 -14.32 -4.15
C ASP A 126 13.24 -12.83 -4.36
N ASN A 127 13.43 -12.05 -3.28
CA ASN A 127 13.65 -10.60 -3.35
C ASN A 127 14.71 -10.20 -4.37
N ASP A 128 15.89 -10.82 -4.34
CA ASP A 128 17.03 -10.45 -5.19
C ASP A 128 16.79 -10.78 -6.68
N LEU A 129 15.96 -11.79 -6.96
CA LEU A 129 15.54 -12.12 -8.31
C LEU A 129 14.47 -11.14 -8.77
N TYR A 130 13.47 -10.88 -7.94
CA TYR A 130 12.36 -9.98 -8.21
C TYR A 130 12.84 -8.58 -8.59
N ILE A 131 13.70 -7.96 -7.75
CA ILE A 131 14.12 -6.57 -7.96
C ILE A 131 14.95 -6.36 -9.23
N LYS A 132 15.56 -7.42 -9.78
CA LYS A 132 16.34 -7.33 -11.04
C LYS A 132 15.44 -7.16 -12.26
N SER A 133 14.23 -7.71 -12.22
CA SER A 133 13.25 -7.66 -13.31
C SER A 133 12.04 -6.78 -13.02
N ALA A 134 11.89 -6.30 -11.78
CA ALA A 134 10.73 -5.52 -11.37
C ALA A 134 10.65 -4.18 -12.13
N HIS A 135 9.47 -3.90 -12.68
CA HIS A 135 9.19 -2.59 -13.26
C HIS A 135 9.00 -1.57 -12.13
N SER A 136 9.12 -0.27 -12.42
CA SER A 136 8.77 0.80 -11.47
C SER A 136 7.28 0.87 -11.06
N SER A 137 6.44 0.04 -11.67
CA SER A 137 5.03 -0.13 -11.35
C SER A 137 4.84 -1.58 -10.88
N PRO A 138 4.38 -1.81 -9.65
CA PRO A 138 4.13 -3.17 -9.14
C PRO A 138 3.13 -3.93 -10.01
N LYS A 139 2.15 -3.24 -10.62
CA LYS A 139 1.12 -3.85 -11.48
C LYS A 139 1.64 -4.35 -12.82
N LYS A 140 2.76 -3.81 -13.31
CA LYS A 140 3.39 -4.25 -14.55
C LYS A 140 4.44 -5.36 -14.33
N THR A 141 4.62 -5.79 -13.09
CA THR A 141 5.57 -6.85 -12.72
C THR A 141 4.83 -8.17 -12.59
N THR A 142 5.38 -9.26 -13.17
CA THR A 142 4.84 -10.62 -12.99
C THR A 142 5.19 -11.10 -11.59
N TRP A 143 4.18 -11.43 -10.79
CA TRP A 143 4.36 -11.96 -9.44
C TRP A 143 4.56 -13.46 -9.49
N ALA A 144 5.58 -13.99 -8.80
CA ALA A 144 5.54 -15.35 -8.30
C ALA A 144 4.69 -15.31 -7.02
N PHE A 145 3.36 -15.48 -7.14
CA PHE A 145 2.54 -15.64 -5.95
C PHE A 145 2.92 -16.97 -5.29
N HIS A 146 3.65 -16.91 -4.17
CA HIS A 146 3.83 -18.05 -3.29
C HIS A 146 2.58 -18.18 -2.41
N ASP A 147 1.44 -18.54 -3.02
CA ASP A 147 0.35 -19.17 -2.25
C ASP A 147 0.82 -20.61 -1.98
N GLU A 148 1.39 -20.85 -0.80
CA GLU A 148 1.52 -22.22 -0.32
C GLU A 148 0.12 -22.77 -0.06
N ASN A 149 -0.11 -23.95 -0.66
CA ASN A 149 -1.29 -24.79 -0.43
C ASN A 149 -1.63 -24.88 1.06
N VAL A 150 -2.88 -24.59 1.38
CA VAL A 150 -3.61 -25.29 2.46
C VAL A 150 -4.72 -26.07 1.81
#